data_AF-A9EJ24-F1
#
_entry.id   AF-A9EJ24-F1
#
_cell.length_a   1.000
_cell.length_b   1.000
_cell.length_c   1.000
_cell.angle_alpha   90.00
_cell.angle_beta   90.00
_cell.angle_gamma   90.00
#
_symmetry.space_group_name_H-M   'P 1'
#
loop_
_entity.id
_entity.type
_entity.pdbx_description
1 polymer ?
#
loop_
_entity_poly.entity_id
_entity_poly.type
_entity_poly.pdbx_seq_one_letter_code
_entity_poly.pdbx_strand_id
1 'polypeptide(L)'
;MFEPLLTQPEILTFDHGSTLKIHLNEAISDFGLLQAMSGHVGEFILVEVGPTSLSVLFRLHPFLSLKCEAQMTQTKPDTNSLSRGVGQGWRLFSGLGVSPTLCGQQLRLGLAINVDFKANENADFSIAKSTMWQLVALEEDLRLFHGPRELVEARALAVANSC
;
A
#
# COMPACT_ATOMS: atom_id res chain seq x y z
N MET A 1 14.05 -0.86 -17.59
CA MET A 1 13.14 -0.43 -16.50
C MET A 1 13.33 -1.45 -15.38
N PHE A 2 13.77 -1.03 -14.19
CA PHE A 2 13.98 -1.94 -13.07
C PHE A 2 12.61 -2.36 -12.53
N GLU A 3 12.26 -3.64 -12.60
CA GLU A 3 11.20 -4.17 -11.75
C GLU A 3 11.60 -3.90 -10.29
N PRO A 4 10.70 -3.35 -9.47
CA PRO A 4 11.00 -3.20 -8.05
C PRO A 4 11.32 -4.59 -7.51
N LEU A 5 12.50 -4.73 -6.90
CA LEU A 5 12.91 -5.96 -6.23
C LEU A 5 11.93 -6.16 -5.08
N LEU A 6 10.98 -7.07 -5.23
CA LEU A 6 10.05 -7.46 -4.18
C LEU A 6 10.42 -8.85 -3.66
N THR A 7 10.07 -9.11 -2.40
CA THR A 7 10.17 -10.43 -1.79
C THR A 7 9.25 -11.43 -2.49
N GLN A 8 9.46 -12.72 -2.19
CA GLN A 8 8.51 -13.75 -2.56
C GLN A 8 7.13 -13.47 -1.93
N PRO A 9 6.04 -13.90 -2.60
CA PRO A 9 4.71 -13.71 -2.07
C PRO A 9 4.51 -14.51 -0.78
N GLU A 10 3.99 -13.84 0.23
CA GLU A 10 3.62 -14.43 1.53
C GLU A 10 2.14 -14.20 1.78
N ILE A 11 1.48 -15.11 2.50
CA ILE A 11 0.08 -14.98 2.89
C ILE A 11 0.01 -14.65 4.37
N LEU A 12 -0.72 -13.59 4.70
CA LEU A 12 -1.07 -13.20 6.05
C LEU A 12 -2.58 -13.36 6.25
N THR A 13 -2.96 -14.09 7.29
CA THR A 13 -4.37 -14.30 7.66
C THR A 13 -4.68 -13.53 8.95
N PHE A 14 -5.82 -12.86 8.94
CA PHE A 14 -6.38 -12.08 10.05
C PHE A 14 -7.67 -12.75 10.50
N ASP A 15 -7.91 -12.77 11.81
CA ASP A 15 -9.12 -13.28 12.46
C ASP A 15 -9.98 -12.16 13.07
N HIS A 16 -9.46 -10.92 13.08
CA HIS A 16 -10.15 -9.72 13.54
C HIS A 16 -9.58 -8.45 12.88
N GLY A 17 -10.25 -7.32 13.07
CA GLY A 17 -9.73 -6.01 12.68
C GLY A 17 -8.33 -5.80 13.24
N SER A 18 -7.39 -5.46 12.37
CA SER A 18 -5.95 -5.54 12.66
C SER A 18 -5.21 -4.31 12.15
N THR A 19 -4.06 -4.03 12.74
CA THR A 19 -3.13 -3.01 12.25
C THR A 19 -1.90 -3.69 11.68
N LEU A 20 -1.65 -3.45 10.40
CA LEU A 20 -0.41 -3.78 9.72
C LEU A 20 0.62 -2.69 9.97
N LYS A 21 1.74 -3.06 10.61
CA LYS A 21 2.89 -2.17 10.74
C LYS A 21 3.99 -2.56 9.76
N ILE A 22 4.30 -1.62 8.87
CA ILE A 22 5.40 -1.74 7.92
C ILE A 22 6.61 -1.00 8.49
N HIS A 23 7.72 -1.72 8.62
CA HIS A 23 8.95 -1.20 9.22
C HIS A 23 10.12 -1.22 8.24
N LEU A 24 11.02 -0.25 8.37
CA LEU A 24 12.33 -0.32 7.74
C LEU A 24 13.27 -1.18 8.58
N ASN A 25 13.93 -2.14 7.96
CA ASN A 25 14.91 -2.99 8.62
C ASN A 25 16.12 -2.14 9.08
N GLU A 26 16.61 -2.36 10.31
CA GLU A 26 17.54 -1.45 10.99
C GLU A 26 18.88 -1.24 10.27
N ALA A 27 19.30 -2.17 9.42
CA ALA A 27 20.58 -2.13 8.69
C ALA A 27 20.55 -1.28 7.40
N ILE A 28 19.42 -0.67 7.03
CA ILE A 28 19.26 -0.02 5.72
C ILE A 28 19.62 1.47 5.77
N SER A 29 20.55 1.87 4.90
CA SER A 29 20.95 3.26 4.71
C SER A 29 19.89 4.07 3.97
N ASP A 30 19.83 5.38 4.23
CA ASP A 30 18.89 6.29 3.55
C ASP A 30 19.11 6.31 2.02
N PHE A 31 20.34 6.04 1.56
CA PHE A 31 20.66 5.96 0.14
C PHE A 31 20.03 4.75 -0.56
N GLY A 32 19.99 3.58 0.10
CA GLY A 32 19.28 2.42 -0.42
C GLY A 32 17.78 2.67 -0.49
N LEU A 33 17.23 3.36 0.52
CA LEU A 33 15.82 3.73 0.56
C LEU A 33 15.43 4.66 -0.60
N LEU A 34 16.27 5.63 -0.95
CA LEU A 34 16.03 6.57 -2.06
C LEU A 34 15.69 5.85 -3.38
N GLN A 35 16.43 4.78 -3.68
CA GLN A 35 16.18 3.99 -4.90
C GLN A 35 14.85 3.23 -4.81
N ALA A 36 14.54 2.66 -3.64
CA ALA A 36 13.31 1.93 -3.39
C ALA A 36 12.05 2.81 -3.47
N MET A 37 12.13 4.08 -3.03
CA MET A 37 10.99 5.01 -3.03
C MET A 37 10.63 5.56 -4.42
N SER A 38 11.38 5.21 -5.47
CA SER A 38 11.05 5.59 -6.85
C SER A 38 9.89 4.77 -7.45
N GLY A 39 9.50 3.67 -6.80
CA GLY A 39 8.40 2.80 -7.18
C GLY A 39 7.45 2.50 -6.03
N HIS A 40 6.61 1.47 -6.19
CA HIS A 40 5.84 0.95 -5.06
C HIS A 40 6.77 0.12 -4.17
N VAL A 41 6.52 0.20 -2.88
CA VAL A 41 7.35 -0.44 -1.86
C VAL A 41 6.70 -1.70 -1.30
N GLY A 42 5.44 -1.91 -1.66
CA GLY A 42 4.66 -3.06 -1.29
C GLY A 42 3.45 -3.23 -2.19
N GLU A 43 3.04 -4.47 -2.37
CA GLU A 43 1.82 -4.86 -3.06
C GLU A 43 1.06 -5.85 -2.20
N PHE A 44 -0.26 -5.68 -2.13
CA PHE A 44 -1.16 -6.44 -1.28
C PHE A 44 -2.39 -6.82 -2.09
N ILE A 45 -2.78 -8.10 -2.04
CA ILE A 45 -3.92 -8.65 -2.77
C ILE A 45 -4.79 -9.42 -1.79
N LEU A 46 -6.07 -9.11 -1.79
CA LEU A 46 -7.04 -9.86 -0.99
C LEU A 46 -7.28 -11.20 -1.66
N VAL A 47 -7.00 -12.31 -0.98
CA VAL A 47 -7.16 -13.66 -1.54
C VAL A 47 -8.37 -14.38 -0.98
N GLU A 48 -8.79 -14.05 0.23
CA GLU A 48 -9.96 -14.65 0.87
C GLU A 48 -10.59 -13.63 1.82
N VAL A 49 -11.91 -13.55 1.80
CA VAL A 49 -12.70 -12.83 2.79
C VAL A 49 -13.84 -13.74 3.24
N GLY A 50 -13.80 -14.14 4.50
CA GLY A 50 -14.83 -14.92 5.17
C GLY A 50 -15.47 -14.12 6.31
N PRO A 51 -16.50 -14.70 6.97
CA PRO A 51 -17.22 -14.02 8.05
C PRO A 51 -16.34 -13.67 9.26
N THR A 52 -15.27 -14.44 9.48
CA THR A 52 -14.38 -14.33 10.65
C THR A 52 -12.91 -14.35 10.28
N SER A 53 -12.57 -14.41 8.99
CA SER A 53 -11.18 -14.49 8.53
C SER A 53 -10.97 -13.71 7.26
N LEU A 54 -9.80 -13.13 7.13
CA LEU A 54 -9.36 -12.41 5.94
C LEU A 54 -7.95 -12.89 5.61
N SER A 55 -7.65 -13.15 4.35
CA SER A 55 -6.30 -13.48 3.93
C SER A 55 -5.82 -12.50 2.87
N VAL A 56 -4.61 -11.99 3.07
CA VAL A 56 -3.94 -11.06 2.16
C VAL A 56 -2.63 -11.70 1.72
N LEU A 57 -2.46 -11.84 0.41
CA LEU A 57 -1.17 -12.10 -0.19
C LEU A 57 -0.42 -10.77 -0.31
N PHE A 58 0.83 -10.73 0.16
CA PHE A 58 1.62 -9.51 0.09
C PHE A 58 3.04 -9.78 -0.42
N ARG A 59 3.62 -8.73 -0.99
CA ARG A 59 5.02 -8.64 -1.40
C ARG A 59 5.56 -7.29 -0.97
N LEU A 60 6.76 -7.24 -0.41
CA LEU A 60 7.38 -6.00 0.06
C LEU A 60 8.75 -5.81 -0.57
N HIS A 61 9.23 -4.58 -0.61
CA HIS A 61 10.64 -4.32 -0.88
C HIS A 61 11.49 -5.01 0.21
N PRO A 62 12.62 -5.68 -0.09
CA PRO A 62 13.46 -6.43 0.87
C PRO A 62 14.02 -5.62 2.05
N PHE A 63 13.90 -4.30 2.00
CA PHE A 63 14.29 -3.41 3.09
C PHE A 63 13.20 -3.28 4.15
N LEU A 64 11.99 -3.75 3.84
CA LEU A 64 10.83 -3.63 4.69
C LEU A 64 10.48 -4.96 5.34
N SER A 65 9.85 -4.88 6.50
CA SER A 65 9.22 -5.99 7.17
C SER A 65 7.79 -5.63 7.55
N LEU A 66 6.94 -6.64 7.63
CA LEU A 66 5.54 -6.52 8.03
C LEU A 66 5.34 -7.16 9.39
N LYS A 67 4.65 -6.47 10.29
CA LYS A 67 4.16 -7.04 11.55
C LYS A 67 2.66 -6.80 11.65
N CYS A 68 1.94 -7.80 12.12
CA CYS A 68 0.51 -7.69 12.39
C CYS A 68 0.30 -7.50 13.89
N GLU A 69 -0.53 -6.53 14.26
CA GLU A 69 -0.91 -6.27 15.64
C GLU A 69 -2.44 -6.17 15.74
N ALA A 70 -3.00 -6.55 16.88
CA ALA A 70 -4.41 -6.37 17.16
C ALA A 70 -4.76 -4.87 17.17
N GLN A 71 -5.87 -4.50 16.52
CA GLN A 71 -6.27 -3.11 16.39
C GLN A 71 -6.72 -2.53 17.73
N MET A 72 -5.96 -1.57 18.26
CA MET A 72 -6.35 -0.82 19.46
C MET A 72 -7.04 0.49 19.08
N THR A 73 -8.39 0.47 19.09
CA THR A 73 -9.30 1.63 18.98
C THR A 73 -9.06 2.62 17.82
N GLN A 74 -10.00 2.64 16.87
CA GLN A 74 -10.08 3.64 15.79
C GLN A 74 -10.15 5.07 16.36
N THR A 75 -9.10 5.86 16.14
CA THR A 75 -9.05 7.26 16.60
C THR A 75 -8.56 8.18 15.49
N LYS A 76 -9.35 8.27 14.40
CA LYS A 76 -9.62 9.45 13.53
C LYS A 76 -10.18 9.00 12.18
N PRO A 77 -10.85 9.88 11.41
CA PRO A 77 -11.13 9.62 10.00
C PRO A 77 -9.79 9.50 9.26
N ASP A 78 -9.55 8.35 8.66
CA ASP A 78 -8.36 8.09 7.89
C ASP A 78 -8.41 8.85 6.57
N THR A 79 -7.32 9.56 6.25
CA THR A 79 -7.25 10.45 5.09
C THR A 79 -7.09 9.74 3.75
N ASN A 80 -6.75 8.44 3.77
CA ASN A 80 -6.57 7.59 2.58
C ASN A 80 -7.07 6.18 2.90
N SER A 81 -8.36 5.92 2.67
CA SER A 81 -8.97 4.60 2.81
C SER A 81 -9.26 3.97 1.46
N LEU A 82 -9.26 2.63 1.42
CA LEU A 82 -9.41 1.86 0.21
C LEU A 82 -10.17 0.56 0.50
N SER A 83 -11.34 0.37 -0.12
CA SER A 83 -12.16 -0.84 0.06
C SER A 83 -11.86 -1.86 -1.02
N ARG A 84 -11.54 -3.11 -0.67
CA ARG A 84 -11.17 -4.16 -1.62
C ARG A 84 -11.92 -5.46 -1.33
N GLY A 85 -12.34 -6.13 -2.41
CA GLY A 85 -12.86 -7.49 -2.39
C GLY A 85 -11.82 -8.52 -2.86
N VAL A 86 -12.20 -9.79 -2.86
CA VAL A 86 -11.34 -10.91 -3.27
C VAL A 86 -10.82 -10.72 -4.70
N GLY A 87 -9.53 -10.97 -4.91
CA GLY A 87 -8.83 -10.77 -6.18
C GLY A 87 -8.43 -9.32 -6.48
N GLN A 88 -8.92 -8.35 -5.68
CA GLN A 88 -8.50 -6.96 -5.78
C GLN A 88 -7.33 -6.69 -4.83
N GLY A 89 -6.52 -5.71 -5.19
CA GLY A 89 -5.34 -5.35 -4.42
C GLY A 89 -5.00 -3.88 -4.48
N TRP A 90 -3.88 -3.56 -3.84
CA TRP A 90 -3.35 -2.21 -3.80
C TRP A 90 -1.83 -2.21 -3.66
N ARG A 91 -1.24 -1.07 -4.03
CA ARG A 91 0.19 -0.79 -3.90
C ARG A 91 0.43 0.37 -2.96
N LEU A 92 1.51 0.25 -2.21
CA LEU A 92 1.98 1.31 -1.32
C LEU A 92 3.02 2.16 -2.02
N PHE A 93 2.78 3.47 -2.09
CA PHE A 93 3.76 4.43 -2.58
C PHE A 93 4.00 5.54 -1.56
N SER A 94 5.18 6.15 -1.60
CA SER A 94 5.37 7.47 -1.02
C SER A 94 4.53 8.50 -1.80
N GLY A 95 4.05 9.53 -1.10
CA GLY A 95 3.37 10.67 -1.71
C GLY A 95 4.31 11.46 -2.62
N LEU A 96 3.73 12.14 -3.62
CA LEU A 96 4.50 12.99 -4.53
C LEU A 96 5.15 14.16 -3.76
N GLY A 97 6.43 14.42 -4.02
CA GLY A 97 7.17 15.51 -3.37
C GLY A 97 7.57 15.26 -1.91
N VAL A 98 7.30 14.07 -1.37
CA VAL A 98 7.73 13.72 0.00
C VAL A 98 9.21 13.36 0.01
N SER A 99 9.95 13.91 0.98
CA SER A 99 11.37 13.59 1.16
C SER A 99 11.56 12.11 1.57
N PRO A 100 12.40 11.35 0.86
CA PRO A 100 12.66 9.94 1.20
C PRO A 100 13.27 9.75 2.59
N THR A 101 14.01 10.75 3.11
CA THR A 101 14.49 10.74 4.51
C THR A 101 13.32 10.75 5.51
N LEU A 102 12.27 11.53 5.24
CA LEU A 102 11.07 11.58 6.09
C LEU A 102 10.27 10.27 6.00
N CYS A 103 10.11 9.71 4.80
CA CYS A 103 9.53 8.38 4.60
C CYS A 103 10.30 7.32 5.40
N GLY A 104 11.65 7.36 5.34
CA GLY A 104 12.51 6.44 6.09
C GLY A 104 12.38 6.58 7.59
N GLN A 105 12.36 7.81 8.10
CA GLN A 105 12.10 8.07 9.52
C GLN A 105 10.73 7.53 9.95
N GLN A 106 9.68 7.73 9.15
CA GLN A 106 8.37 7.17 9.47
C GLN A 106 8.36 5.65 9.43
N LEU A 107 8.98 5.01 8.44
CA LEU A 107 9.08 3.55 8.37
C LEU A 107 9.88 2.98 9.55
N ARG A 108 10.90 3.67 10.05
CA ARG A 108 11.60 3.26 11.28
C ARG A 108 10.68 3.30 12.50
N LEU A 109 9.80 4.29 12.59
CA LEU A 109 8.76 4.36 13.65
C LEU A 109 7.63 3.35 13.44
N GLY A 110 7.45 2.87 12.22
CA GLY A 110 6.37 1.97 11.81
C GLY A 110 5.24 2.73 11.13
N LEU A 111 5.03 2.45 9.83
CA LEU A 111 3.85 2.90 9.12
C LEU A 111 2.69 1.96 9.44
N ALA A 112 1.64 2.49 10.05
CA ALA A 112 0.46 1.72 10.42
C ALA A 112 -0.61 1.82 9.33
N ILE A 113 -1.12 0.67 8.91
CA ILE A 113 -2.26 0.51 7.99
C ILE A 113 -3.33 -0.29 8.74
N ASN A 114 -4.49 0.30 8.96
CA ASN A 114 -5.61 -0.40 9.57
C ASN A 114 -6.31 -1.29 8.54
N VAL A 115 -6.83 -2.42 8.99
CA VAL A 115 -7.56 -3.40 8.20
C VAL A 115 -8.89 -3.67 8.90
N ASP A 116 -9.97 -3.19 8.32
CA ASP A 116 -11.32 -3.33 8.86
C ASP A 116 -12.19 -4.25 7.99
N PHE A 117 -12.82 -5.24 8.62
CA PHE A 117 -13.68 -6.21 7.95
C PHE A 117 -15.04 -5.55 7.68
N LYS A 118 -15.58 -5.74 6.47
CA LYS A 118 -16.94 -5.29 6.14
C LYS A 118 -17.88 -6.45 5.94
N ALA A 119 -19.16 -6.19 6.18
CA ALA A 119 -20.22 -7.19 6.04
C ALA A 119 -20.46 -7.67 4.60
N ASN A 120 -19.92 -6.98 3.60
CA ASN A 120 -20.12 -7.25 2.17
C ASN A 120 -18.94 -8.01 1.54
N GLU A 121 -18.23 -8.85 2.31
CA GLU A 121 -17.06 -9.62 1.85
C GLU A 121 -15.91 -8.75 1.32
N ASN A 122 -15.85 -7.49 1.77
CA ASN A 122 -14.75 -6.58 1.51
C ASN A 122 -13.95 -6.30 2.79
N ALA A 123 -12.74 -5.79 2.62
CA ALA A 123 -11.98 -5.14 3.66
C ALA A 123 -11.62 -3.71 3.28
N ASP A 124 -11.66 -2.83 4.28
CA ASP A 124 -11.15 -1.47 4.17
C ASP A 124 -9.72 -1.43 4.70
N PHE A 125 -8.84 -0.82 3.91
CA PHE A 125 -7.45 -0.54 4.25
C PHE A 125 -7.27 0.95 4.41
N SER A 126 -6.62 1.40 5.46
CA SER A 126 -6.43 2.83 5.67
C SER A 126 -5.12 3.19 6.35
N ILE A 127 -4.48 4.27 5.92
CA ILE A 127 -3.21 4.71 6.50
C ILE A 127 -3.48 5.51 7.78
N ALA A 128 -2.99 5.02 8.91
CA ALA A 128 -3.15 5.68 10.19
C ALA A 128 -2.16 6.86 10.33
N LYS A 129 -2.70 8.07 10.55
CA LYS A 129 -1.93 9.28 10.95
C LYS A 129 -0.75 9.62 10.03
N SER A 130 -0.87 9.38 8.72
CA SER A 130 0.14 9.81 7.75
C SER A 130 -0.48 10.34 6.46
N THR A 131 0.10 11.43 5.95
CA THR A 131 -0.16 12.00 4.62
C THR A 131 0.99 11.74 3.65
N MET A 132 2.07 11.10 4.13
CA MET A 132 3.29 10.83 3.36
C MET A 132 3.19 9.60 2.46
N TRP A 133 2.11 8.82 2.61
CA TRP A 133 1.90 7.56 1.93
C TRP A 133 0.54 7.54 1.26
N GLN A 134 0.45 6.76 0.19
CA GLN A 134 -0.77 6.56 -0.57
C GLN A 134 -0.97 5.07 -0.86
N LEU A 135 -2.23 4.64 -0.68
CA LEU A 135 -2.72 3.35 -1.15
C LEU A 135 -3.28 3.58 -2.54
N VAL A 136 -2.77 2.85 -3.54
CA VAL A 136 -3.23 2.97 -4.92
C VAL A 136 -3.84 1.64 -5.34
N ALA A 137 -5.06 1.66 -5.87
CA ALA A 137 -5.69 0.50 -6.46
C ALA A 137 -4.82 -0.13 -7.55
N LEU A 138 -4.81 -1.46 -7.67
CA LEU A 138 -4.12 -2.09 -8.79
C LEU A 138 -4.72 -1.66 -10.13
N GLU A 139 -6.04 -1.52 -10.20
CA GLU A 139 -6.78 -1.09 -11.39
C GLU A 139 -6.62 0.41 -11.72
N GLU A 140 -6.17 1.22 -10.76
CA GLU A 140 -5.89 2.65 -10.93
C GLU A 140 -4.39 2.92 -11.13
N ASP A 141 -3.52 1.95 -10.87
CA ASP A 141 -2.08 2.07 -11.09
C ASP A 141 -1.72 1.89 -12.57
N LEU A 142 -1.96 2.95 -13.33
CA LEU A 142 -1.64 3.03 -14.76
C LEU A 142 -0.15 3.21 -15.04
N ARG A 143 0.71 3.28 -14.01
CA ARG A 143 2.16 3.47 -14.20
C ARG A 143 2.83 2.21 -14.75
N LEU A 144 2.16 1.06 -14.62
CA LEU A 144 2.53 -0.19 -15.29
C LEU A 144 1.83 -0.37 -16.65
N PHE A 145 0.97 0.55 -17.06
CA PHE A 145 0.28 0.45 -18.34
C PHE A 145 1.26 0.81 -19.46
N HIS A 146 1.85 -0.21 -20.10
CA HIS A 146 2.70 -0.08 -21.29
C HIS A 146 1.93 0.26 -22.58
N GLY A 147 0.75 0.88 -22.46
CA GLY A 147 0.01 1.35 -23.62
C GLY A 147 0.82 2.40 -24.39
N PRO A 148 0.56 2.60 -25.70
CA PRO A 148 1.12 3.71 -26.46
C PRO A 148 1.04 5.00 -25.63
N ARG A 149 2.15 5.71 -25.50
CA ARG A 149 2.29 6.92 -24.68
C ARG A 149 1.21 7.95 -25.02
N GLU A 150 0.78 7.95 -26.27
CA GLU A 150 -0.31 8.74 -26.83
C GLU A 150 -1.66 8.47 -26.17
N LEU A 151 -1.96 7.22 -25.75
CA LEU A 151 -3.19 6.87 -25.04
C LEU A 151 -3.16 7.30 -23.57
N VAL A 152 -1.99 7.23 -22.94
CA VAL A 152 -1.77 7.71 -21.56
C VAL A 152 -1.94 9.23 -21.52
N GLU A 153 -1.34 9.95 -22.47
CA GLU A 153 -1.46 11.40 -22.60
C GLU A 153 -2.89 11.82 -23.01
N ALA A 154 -3.55 11.11 -23.93
CA ALA A 154 -4.93 11.39 -24.32
C ALA A 154 -5.92 11.24 -23.16
N ARG A 155 -5.74 10.24 -22.28
CA ARG A 155 -6.61 10.07 -21.10
C ARG A 155 -6.42 11.21 -20.09
N ALA A 156 -5.18 11.66 -19.88
CA ALA A 156 -4.90 12.80 -19.01
C ALA A 156 -5.55 14.10 -19.54
N LEU A 157 -5.54 14.30 -20.86
CA LEU A 157 -6.18 15.44 -21.51
C LEU A 157 -7.73 15.34 -21.51
N ALA A 158 -8.28 14.14 -21.66
CA ALA A 158 -9.73 13.93 -21.63
C ALA A 158 -10.33 14.24 -20.24
N VAL A 159 -9.63 13.89 -19.15
CA VAL A 159 -10.06 14.23 -17.79
C VAL A 159 -9.95 15.73 -17.52
N ALA A 160 -8.93 16.40 -18.06
CA ALA A 160 -8.75 17.86 -17.92
C ALA A 160 -9.79 18.69 -18.69
N ASN A 161 -10.37 18.14 -19.77
CA ASN A 161 -11.38 18.81 -20.59
C ASN A 161 -12.83 18.46 -20.21
N SER A 162 -13.03 17.74 -19.10
CA SER A 162 -14.35 17.37 -18.57
C SER A 162 -14.81 18.29 -17.42
N CYS A 163 -14.10 19.38 -17.17
CA CYS A 163 -14.45 20.44 -16.22
C CYS A 163 -14.83 21.72 -16.95
#